data_AF-A0A7X6VBS7-F1
#
_entry.id   AF-A0A7X6VBS7-F1
#
_cell.length_a   1.000
_cell.length_b   1.000
_cell.length_c   1.000
_cell.angle_alpha   90.00
_cell.angle_beta   90.00
_cell.angle_gamma   90.00
#
_symmetry.space_group_name_H-M   'P 1'
#
loop_
_entity.id
_entity.type
_entity.pdbx_description
1 polymer ?
#
loop_
_entity_poly.entity_id
_entity_poly.type
_entity_poly.pdbx_seq_one_letter_code
_entity_poly.pdbx_strand_id
1 'polypeptide(L)'
;MSFTDKYKQYLDIIEGWLKGILAPESLLGDDFPERNVYDAMKYSLMAGGKRIRPVLSLAVCDMLNGDKKEVIPFAGAIELIHTYSLIHDDLPCIDNDDYRRGKLTNHKMFGEAMAVLAGDGLLNLAFETMLRETFKDDMTAFRSKTAYMVATASGTRGMIGGQVIDMESEKTDI
;
A
#
# COMPACT_ATOMS: atom_id res chain seq x y z
N MET A 1 12.89 25.18 8.27
CA MET A 1 12.97 24.06 7.31
C MET A 1 11.92 24.30 6.23
N SER A 2 12.26 24.17 4.94
CA SER A 2 11.28 24.38 3.87
C SER A 2 10.29 23.22 3.78
N PHE A 3 9.17 23.40 3.09
CA PHE A 3 8.24 22.30 2.78
C PHE A 3 8.96 21.16 2.04
N THR A 4 9.81 21.50 1.07
CA THR A 4 10.57 20.52 0.28
C THR A 4 11.49 19.67 1.13
N ASP A 5 12.20 20.27 2.08
CA ASP A 5 13.08 19.55 3.00
C ASP A 5 12.28 18.60 3.90
N LYS A 6 11.15 19.09 4.45
CA LYS A 6 10.28 18.32 5.35
C LYS A 6 9.62 17.15 4.61
N TYR A 7 9.15 17.40 3.40
CA TYR A 7 8.61 16.38 2.51
C TYR A 7 9.64 15.30 2.20
N LYS A 8 10.89 15.69 1.87
CA LYS A 8 11.97 14.74 1.61
C LYS A 8 12.28 13.87 2.83
N GLN A 9 12.32 14.45 4.03
CA GLN A 9 12.51 13.68 5.26
C GLN A 9 11.42 12.63 5.46
N TYR A 10 10.15 12.98 5.25
CA TYR A 10 9.04 12.03 5.34
C TYR A 10 9.14 10.94 4.28
N LEU A 11 9.50 11.31 3.06
CA LEU A 11 9.66 10.37 1.97
C LEU A 11 10.76 9.35 2.29
N ASP A 12 11.92 9.82 2.77
CA ASP A 12 13.06 8.96 3.12
C ASP A 12 12.71 7.98 4.25
N ILE A 13 11.96 8.42 5.26
CA ILE A 13 11.46 7.57 6.36
C ILE A 13 10.57 6.45 5.81
N ILE A 14 9.60 6.80 4.97
CA ILE A 14 8.62 5.85 4.44
C ILE A 14 9.25 4.88 3.45
N GLU A 15 10.09 5.37 2.54
CA GLU A 15 10.83 4.52 1.60
C GLU A 15 11.76 3.54 2.34
N GLY A 16 12.41 3.99 3.41
CA GLY A 16 13.20 3.11 4.28
C GLY A 16 12.35 2.01 4.92
N TRP A 17 11.19 2.37 5.46
CA TRP A 17 10.27 1.41 6.10
C TRP A 17 9.67 0.42 5.08
N LEU A 18 9.22 0.88 3.92
CA LEU A 18 8.63 0.03 2.87
C LEU A 18 9.66 -0.96 2.29
N LYS A 19 10.92 -0.57 2.18
CA LYS A 19 12.00 -1.52 1.82
C LYS A 19 12.18 -2.61 2.87
N GLY A 20 12.00 -2.27 4.15
CA GLY A 20 12.16 -3.20 5.26
C GLY A 20 10.99 -4.17 5.45
N ILE A 21 9.74 -3.77 5.13
CA ILE A 21 8.57 -4.62 5.39
C ILE A 21 8.48 -5.82 4.43
N LEU A 22 9.04 -5.70 3.22
CA LEU A 22 9.14 -6.79 2.24
C LEU A 22 10.38 -7.69 2.44
N ALA A 23 11.08 -7.55 3.57
CA ALA A 23 12.31 -8.30 3.87
C ALA A 23 12.17 -9.83 4.14
N PRO A 24 11.01 -10.51 4.12
CA PRO A 24 11.00 -11.98 4.12
C PRO A 24 11.72 -12.63 2.94
N GLU A 25 12.09 -11.86 1.90
CA GLU A 25 12.93 -12.33 0.79
C GLU A 25 14.24 -12.97 1.27
N SER A 26 14.80 -12.55 2.42
CA SER A 26 16.00 -13.18 3.01
C SER A 26 15.71 -14.47 3.80
N LEU A 27 14.43 -14.80 4.03
CA LEU A 27 14.00 -15.99 4.77
C LEU A 27 13.56 -17.13 3.83
N LEU A 28 13.34 -16.83 2.55
CA LEU A 28 13.03 -17.80 1.52
C LEU A 28 14.32 -18.08 0.73
N GLY A 29 14.70 -19.35 0.62
CA GLY A 29 15.78 -19.75 -0.29
C GLY A 29 15.43 -19.47 -1.74
N ASP A 30 16.43 -19.42 -2.62
CA ASP A 30 16.24 -19.10 -4.04
C ASP A 30 15.29 -20.07 -4.77
N ASP A 31 15.05 -21.27 -4.23
CA ASP A 31 14.26 -22.34 -4.83
C ASP A 31 12.76 -22.33 -4.45
N PHE A 32 12.30 -21.38 -3.64
CA PHE A 32 10.91 -21.36 -3.15
C PHE A 32 9.97 -20.60 -4.11
N PRO A 33 8.92 -21.24 -4.66
CA PRO A 33 8.00 -20.61 -5.62
C PRO A 33 7.28 -19.37 -5.08
N GLU A 34 7.09 -19.27 -3.77
CA GLU A 34 6.46 -18.14 -3.10
C GLU A 34 7.24 -16.85 -3.33
N ARG A 35 8.55 -16.92 -3.62
CA ARG A 35 9.36 -15.73 -3.94
C ARG A 35 8.77 -14.91 -5.08
N ASN A 36 8.15 -15.56 -6.07
CA ASN A 36 7.58 -14.87 -7.23
C ASN A 36 6.52 -13.83 -6.84
N VAL A 37 5.71 -14.11 -5.80
CA VAL A 37 4.72 -13.12 -5.34
C VAL A 37 5.41 -11.94 -4.64
N TYR A 38 6.46 -12.19 -3.87
CA TYR A 38 7.25 -11.13 -3.23
C TYR A 38 7.90 -10.22 -4.27
N ASP A 39 8.47 -10.79 -5.34
CA ASP A 39 9.07 -10.03 -6.44
C ASP A 39 8.03 -9.16 -7.15
N ALA A 40 6.84 -9.70 -7.41
CA ALA A 40 5.73 -8.96 -8.00
C ALA A 40 5.23 -7.83 -7.08
N MET A 41 5.04 -8.11 -5.78
CA MET A 41 4.65 -7.10 -4.78
C MET A 41 5.68 -5.97 -4.70
N LYS A 42 6.97 -6.33 -4.61
CA LYS A 42 8.10 -5.42 -4.53
C LYS A 42 8.23 -4.57 -5.77
N TYR A 43 8.04 -5.15 -6.96
CA TYR A 43 8.13 -4.42 -8.22
C TYR A 43 7.20 -3.21 -8.24
N SER A 44 5.92 -3.42 -7.92
CA SER A 44 4.93 -2.34 -7.89
C SER A 44 5.12 -1.39 -6.71
N LEU A 45 5.37 -1.94 -5.50
CA LEU A 45 5.55 -1.11 -4.31
C LEU A 45 6.75 -0.16 -4.44
N MET A 46 7.84 -0.65 -5.05
CA MET A 46 9.08 0.09 -5.24
C MET A 46 9.20 0.77 -6.60
N ALA A 47 8.11 0.85 -7.39
CA ALA A 47 8.07 1.58 -8.67
C ALA A 47 8.20 3.11 -8.50
N GLY A 48 8.49 3.61 -7.30
CA GLY A 48 8.56 5.01 -6.93
C GLY A 48 7.18 5.57 -6.58
N GLY A 49 7.03 6.89 -6.63
CA GLY A 49 5.79 7.58 -6.32
C GLY A 49 5.99 8.78 -5.41
N LYS A 50 4.95 9.58 -5.26
CA LYS A 50 4.97 10.75 -4.37
C LYS A 50 4.69 10.41 -2.91
N ARG A 51 4.26 9.17 -2.60
CA ARG A 51 3.96 8.70 -1.24
C ARG A 51 3.08 9.67 -0.45
N ILE A 52 2.12 10.31 -1.12
CA ILE A 52 1.33 11.40 -0.52
C ILE A 52 0.59 10.93 0.72
N ARG A 53 -0.01 9.74 0.68
CA ARG A 53 -0.80 9.18 1.79
C ARG A 53 0.03 9.02 3.08
N PRO A 54 1.17 8.29 3.07
CA PRO A 54 1.98 8.16 4.27
C PRO A 54 2.66 9.47 4.67
N VAL A 55 3.05 10.33 3.72
CA VAL A 55 3.59 11.66 4.01
C VAL A 55 2.58 12.52 4.77
N LEU A 56 1.30 12.50 4.38
CA LEU A 56 0.24 13.21 5.09
C LEU A 56 0.08 12.69 6.52
N SER A 57 0.13 11.37 6.73
CA SER A 57 0.08 10.78 8.07
C SER A 57 1.21 11.28 8.97
N LEU A 58 2.45 11.31 8.45
CA LEU A 58 3.61 11.84 9.19
C LEU A 58 3.53 13.36 9.43
N ALA A 59 3.01 14.12 8.46
CA ALA A 59 2.82 15.55 8.60
C ALA A 59 1.81 15.89 9.71
N VAL A 60 0.70 15.15 9.79
CA VAL A 60 -0.30 15.29 10.86
C VAL A 60 0.28 14.87 12.21
N CYS A 61 1.02 13.76 12.28
CA CYS A 61 1.72 13.34 13.49
C CYS A 61 2.62 14.46 14.02
N ASP A 62 3.41 15.09 13.15
CA ASP A 62 4.30 16.18 13.52
C ASP A 62 3.56 17.45 13.94
N MET A 63 2.45 17.79 13.28
CA MET A 63 1.60 18.90 13.66
C MET A 63 1.04 18.75 15.07
N LEU A 64 0.84 17.49 15.51
CA LEU A 64 0.32 17.14 16.83
C LEU A 64 1.43 16.77 17.83
N ASN A 65 2.71 16.98 17.48
CA ASN A 65 3.87 16.61 18.31
C ASN A 65 3.88 15.12 18.73
N GLY A 66 3.34 14.24 17.88
CA GLY A 66 3.29 12.79 18.12
C GLY A 66 4.61 12.08 17.82
N ASP A 67 4.71 10.83 18.29
CA ASP A 67 5.82 9.95 17.91
C ASP A 67 5.56 9.30 16.55
N LYS A 68 6.38 9.64 15.56
CA LYS A 68 6.31 9.06 14.21
C LYS A 68 6.42 7.54 14.23
N LYS A 69 7.17 6.96 15.17
CA LYS A 69 7.33 5.50 15.26
C LYS A 69 6.01 4.77 15.45
N GLU A 70 5.04 5.42 16.08
CA GLU A 70 3.68 4.90 16.28
C GLU A 70 2.81 4.99 15.03
N VAL A 71 3.12 5.93 14.12
CA VAL A 71 2.32 6.22 12.92
C VAL A 71 2.88 5.52 11.68
N ILE A 72 4.20 5.33 11.61
CA ILE A 72 4.89 4.77 10.43
C ILE A 72 4.27 3.44 9.97
N PRO A 73 3.97 2.44 10.83
CA PRO A 73 3.41 1.18 10.36
C PRO A 73 2.01 1.33 9.75
N PHE A 74 1.16 2.18 10.33
CA PHE A 74 -0.18 2.47 9.79
C PHE A 74 -0.09 3.28 8.49
N ALA A 75 0.81 4.26 8.43
CA ALA A 75 1.09 5.03 7.22
C ALA A 75 1.59 4.11 6.09
N GLY A 76 2.51 3.20 6.40
CA GLY A 76 3.01 2.18 5.49
C GLY A 76 1.91 1.23 5.03
N ALA A 77 1.05 0.74 5.93
CA ALA A 77 -0.11 -0.08 5.59
C ALA A 77 -1.07 0.62 4.62
N ILE A 78 -1.28 1.93 4.76
CA ILE A 78 -2.08 2.71 3.80
C ILE A 78 -1.40 2.76 2.42
N GLU A 79 -0.08 2.83 2.34
CA GLU A 79 0.64 2.80 1.06
C GLU A 79 0.65 1.38 0.44
N LEU A 80 0.68 0.31 1.25
CA LEU A 80 0.45 -1.06 0.78
C LEU A 80 -0.95 -1.20 0.19
N ILE A 81 -1.97 -0.68 0.90
CA ILE A 81 -3.36 -0.61 0.43
C ILE A 81 -3.45 0.14 -0.91
N HIS A 82 -2.82 1.30 -0.99
CA HIS A 82 -2.80 2.07 -2.22
C HIS A 82 -2.12 1.32 -3.36
N THR A 83 -1.01 0.63 -3.10
CA THR A 83 -0.26 -0.05 -4.15
C THR A 83 -1.03 -1.27 -4.66
N TYR A 84 -1.69 -2.05 -3.79
CA TYR A 84 -2.52 -3.16 -4.28
C TYR A 84 -3.63 -2.66 -5.18
N SER A 85 -4.29 -1.54 -4.80
CA SER A 85 -5.43 -1.04 -5.57
C SER A 85 -4.99 -0.72 -6.99
N LEU A 86 -3.84 -0.07 -7.16
CA LEU A 86 -3.26 0.22 -8.47
C LEU A 86 -2.89 -1.04 -9.26
N ILE A 87 -2.39 -2.09 -8.61
CA ILE A 87 -2.08 -3.35 -9.29
C ILE A 87 -3.34 -3.98 -9.87
N HIS A 88 -4.43 -3.97 -9.10
CA HIS A 88 -5.71 -4.51 -9.54
C HIS A 88 -6.38 -3.61 -10.58
N ASP A 89 -6.36 -2.29 -10.38
CA ASP A 89 -6.86 -1.30 -11.35
C ASP A 89 -6.20 -1.48 -12.72
N ASP A 90 -4.88 -1.76 -12.75
CA ASP A 90 -4.15 -2.00 -13.99
C ASP A 90 -4.60 -3.26 -14.76
N LEU A 91 -5.37 -4.19 -14.18
CA LEU A 91 -5.72 -5.45 -14.83
C LEU A 91 -6.59 -5.25 -16.08
N PRO A 92 -6.54 -6.17 -17.06
CA PRO A 92 -7.37 -6.09 -18.27
C PRO A 92 -8.88 -5.99 -18.03
N CYS A 93 -9.35 -6.47 -16.89
CA CYS A 93 -10.76 -6.44 -16.50
C CYS A 93 -11.19 -5.18 -15.73
N ILE A 94 -10.26 -4.26 -15.43
CA ILE A 94 -10.53 -2.97 -14.79
C ILE A 94 -10.12 -1.85 -15.77
N ASP A 95 -8.91 -1.30 -15.70
CA ASP A 95 -8.48 -0.19 -16.57
C ASP A 95 -7.72 -0.68 -17.83
N ASN A 96 -7.22 -1.92 -17.81
CA ASN A 96 -6.42 -2.50 -18.90
C ASN A 96 -5.17 -1.66 -19.28
N ASP A 97 -4.50 -1.10 -18.27
CA ASP A 97 -3.33 -0.26 -18.43
C ASP A 97 -2.05 -1.10 -18.66
N ASP A 98 -1.36 -0.84 -19.77
CA ASP A 98 -0.06 -1.47 -20.06
C ASP A 98 1.11 -0.83 -19.28
N TYR A 99 0.99 0.46 -18.93
CA TYR A 99 2.06 1.24 -18.31
C TYR A 99 1.61 2.08 -17.13
N ARG A 100 2.42 2.10 -16.07
CA ARG A 100 2.27 2.99 -14.92
C ARG A 100 3.58 3.69 -14.63
N ARG A 101 3.54 5.03 -14.62
CA ARG A 101 4.72 5.90 -14.37
C ARG A 101 5.92 5.57 -15.26
N GLY A 102 5.66 5.24 -16.54
CA GLY A 102 6.69 4.92 -17.53
C GLY A 102 7.31 3.52 -17.39
N LYS A 103 6.75 2.65 -16.54
CA LYS A 103 7.12 1.23 -16.43
C LYS A 103 5.94 0.35 -16.81
N LEU A 104 6.20 -0.89 -17.24
CA LEU A 104 5.14 -1.87 -17.45
C LEU A 104 4.36 -2.10 -16.15
N THR A 105 3.04 -2.25 -16.25
CA THR A 105 2.21 -2.61 -15.10
C THR A 105 2.51 -4.04 -14.62
N ASN A 106 2.04 -4.38 -13.43
CA ASN A 106 2.41 -5.64 -12.79
C ASN A 106 2.02 -6.85 -13.66
N HIS A 107 0.79 -6.85 -14.18
CA HIS A 107 0.28 -7.96 -14.98
C HIS A 107 1.03 -8.09 -16.33
N LYS A 108 1.58 -7.00 -16.85
CA LYS A 108 2.44 -7.04 -18.06
C LYS A 108 3.82 -7.62 -17.78
N MET A 109 4.36 -7.44 -16.59
CA MET A 109 5.65 -8.03 -16.20
C MET A 109 5.55 -9.47 -15.71
N PHE A 110 4.51 -9.81 -14.94
CA PHE A 110 4.42 -11.08 -14.21
C PHE A 110 3.22 -11.96 -14.60
N GLY A 111 2.35 -11.46 -15.47
CA GLY A 111 1.08 -12.11 -15.82
C GLY A 111 -0.06 -11.76 -14.86
N GLU A 112 -1.30 -11.91 -15.34
CA GLU A 112 -2.51 -11.52 -14.61
C GLU A 112 -2.66 -12.26 -13.28
N ALA A 113 -2.45 -13.58 -13.27
CA ALA A 113 -2.59 -14.39 -12.05
C ALA A 113 -1.62 -13.93 -10.94
N MET A 114 -0.38 -13.59 -11.32
CA MET A 114 0.60 -13.10 -10.36
C MET A 114 0.27 -11.68 -9.88
N ALA A 115 -0.25 -10.82 -10.76
CA ALA A 115 -0.70 -9.48 -10.38
C ALA A 115 -1.87 -9.52 -9.40
N VAL A 116 -2.85 -10.41 -9.61
CA VAL A 116 -3.94 -10.63 -8.65
C VAL A 116 -3.37 -11.02 -7.28
N LEU A 117 -2.52 -12.05 -7.23
CA LEU A 117 -1.91 -12.52 -5.99
C LEU A 117 -0.98 -11.48 -5.33
N ALA A 118 -0.28 -10.67 -6.10
CA ALA A 118 0.55 -9.59 -5.58
C ALA A 118 -0.31 -8.50 -4.93
N GLY A 119 -1.45 -8.16 -5.53
CA GLY A 119 -2.40 -7.24 -4.91
C GLY A 119 -2.98 -7.82 -3.60
N ASP A 120 -3.46 -9.06 -3.63
CA ASP A 120 -3.97 -9.74 -2.44
C ASP A 120 -2.92 -9.85 -1.32
N GLY A 121 -1.66 -10.12 -1.69
CA GLY A 121 -0.53 -10.17 -0.79
C GLY A 121 -0.26 -8.82 -0.11
N LEU A 122 -0.27 -7.71 -0.87
CA LEU A 122 -0.09 -6.37 -0.31
C LEU A 122 -1.26 -5.96 0.60
N LEU A 123 -2.49 -6.30 0.23
CA LEU A 123 -3.67 -6.07 1.07
C LEU A 123 -3.55 -6.81 2.40
N ASN A 124 -3.24 -8.11 2.38
CA ASN A 124 -3.07 -8.90 3.59
C ASN A 124 -1.89 -8.40 4.44
N LEU A 125 -0.75 -8.08 3.82
CA LEU A 125 0.40 -7.52 4.53
C LEU A 125 0.08 -6.19 5.23
N ALA A 126 -0.79 -5.36 4.64
CA ALA A 126 -1.28 -4.15 5.28
C ALA A 126 -2.06 -4.46 6.57
N PHE A 127 -2.97 -5.44 6.53
CA PHE A 127 -3.71 -5.88 7.71
C PHE A 127 -2.80 -6.51 8.76
N GLU A 128 -1.89 -7.40 8.37
CA GLU A 128 -0.91 -8.01 9.27
C GLU A 128 -0.08 -6.94 9.99
N THR A 129 0.35 -5.92 9.25
CA THR A 129 1.11 -4.79 9.80
C THR A 129 0.29 -4.05 10.86
N MET A 130 -0.94 -3.65 10.55
CA MET A 130 -1.79 -2.91 11.50
C MET A 130 -2.16 -3.75 12.73
N LEU A 131 -2.43 -5.04 12.54
CA LEU A 131 -2.78 -5.96 13.63
C LEU A 131 -1.58 -6.26 14.54
N ARG A 132 -0.38 -6.47 13.97
CA ARG A 132 0.85 -6.63 14.75
C ARG A 132 1.09 -5.44 15.67
N GLU A 133 0.91 -4.22 15.18
CA GLU A 133 1.01 -3.02 16.00
C GLU A 133 -0.10 -2.93 17.05
N THR A 134 -1.30 -3.40 16.72
CA THR A 134 -2.44 -3.38 17.64
C THR A 134 -2.15 -4.19 18.90
N PHE A 135 -1.45 -5.31 18.80
CA PHE A 135 -1.18 -6.22 19.92
C PHE A 135 0.17 -6.01 20.62
N LYS A 136 0.97 -5.00 20.27
CA LYS A 136 2.34 -4.86 20.81
C LYS A 136 2.42 -4.32 22.25
N ASP A 137 1.38 -3.62 22.72
CA ASP A 137 1.34 -2.99 24.05
C ASP A 137 -0.11 -2.62 24.46
N ASP A 138 -0.26 -1.89 25.58
CA ASP A 138 -1.54 -1.50 26.19
C ASP A 138 -2.37 -0.48 25.36
N MET A 139 -1.87 -0.01 24.20
CA MET A 139 -2.60 0.90 23.30
C MET A 139 -3.58 0.18 22.35
N THR A 140 -3.86 -1.10 22.61
CA THR A 140 -4.67 -1.99 21.78
C THR A 140 -5.99 -1.35 21.30
N ALA A 141 -6.75 -0.73 22.19
CA ALA A 141 -8.04 -0.14 21.84
C ALA A 141 -7.93 1.00 20.79
N PHE A 142 -6.95 1.89 20.94
CA PHE A 142 -6.73 3.00 20.00
C PHE A 142 -6.26 2.50 18.64
N ARG A 143 -5.32 1.56 18.63
CA ARG A 143 -4.78 0.98 17.38
C ARG A 143 -5.80 0.12 16.65
N SER A 144 -6.65 -0.60 17.38
CA SER A 144 -7.79 -1.34 16.80
C SER A 144 -8.76 -0.39 16.12
N LYS A 145 -9.07 0.76 16.73
CA LYS A 145 -9.91 1.79 16.14
C LYS A 145 -9.27 2.37 14.87
N THR A 146 -7.97 2.65 14.89
CA THR A 146 -7.25 3.12 13.70
C THR A 146 -7.28 2.08 12.58
N ALA A 147 -6.97 0.81 12.87
CA ALA A 147 -7.02 -0.28 11.90
C ALA A 147 -8.43 -0.44 11.30
N TYR A 148 -9.46 -0.35 12.13
CA TYR A 148 -10.86 -0.37 11.68
C TYR A 148 -11.17 0.79 10.75
N MET A 149 -10.75 2.02 11.08
CA MET A 149 -10.94 3.18 10.21
C MET A 149 -10.28 2.98 8.84
N VAL A 150 -9.04 2.50 8.80
CA VAL A 150 -8.34 2.18 7.54
C VAL A 150 -9.10 1.11 6.76
N ALA A 151 -9.50 0.01 7.39
CA ALA A 151 -10.23 -1.09 6.76
C ALA A 151 -11.58 -0.64 6.16
N THR A 152 -12.33 0.19 6.88
CA THR A 152 -13.60 0.73 6.37
C THR A 152 -13.40 1.72 5.23
N ALA A 153 -12.35 2.55 5.28
CA ALA A 153 -12.02 3.50 4.23
C ALA A 153 -11.50 2.82 2.96
N SER A 154 -10.85 1.65 3.07
CA SER A 154 -10.42 0.87 1.92
C SER A 154 -11.51 -0.08 1.40
N GLY A 155 -12.55 -0.39 2.17
CA GLY A 155 -13.59 -1.36 1.81
C GLY A 155 -14.70 -0.83 0.90
N THR A 156 -15.83 -1.54 0.86
CA THR A 156 -16.98 -1.27 -0.02
C THR A 156 -17.74 0.03 0.28
N ARG A 157 -17.53 0.63 1.46
CA ARG A 157 -18.06 1.95 1.81
C ARG A 157 -17.05 3.08 1.58
N GLY A 158 -15.88 2.75 1.03
CA GLY A 158 -14.81 3.69 0.71
C GLY A 158 -14.23 3.37 -0.65
N MET A 159 -12.94 3.06 -0.72
CA MET A 159 -12.18 2.90 -1.97
C MET A 159 -12.79 1.89 -2.95
N ILE A 160 -13.05 0.64 -2.53
CA ILE A 160 -13.66 -0.36 -3.42
C ILE A 160 -15.04 0.11 -3.91
N GLY A 161 -15.83 0.72 -3.03
CA GLY A 161 -17.14 1.27 -3.42
C GLY A 161 -17.01 2.35 -4.50
N GLY A 162 -16.03 3.23 -4.36
CA GLY A 162 -15.69 4.23 -5.36
C GLY A 162 -15.27 3.63 -6.70
N GLN A 163 -14.39 2.62 -6.69
CA GLN A 163 -13.96 1.92 -7.91
C GLN A 163 -15.14 1.26 -8.64
N VAL A 164 -16.06 0.63 -7.91
CA VAL A 164 -17.27 0.04 -8.51
C VAL A 164 -18.17 1.12 -9.11
N ILE A 165 -18.36 2.25 -8.43
CA ILE A 165 -19.13 3.37 -8.97
C ILE A 165 -18.50 3.87 -10.27
N ASP A 166 -17.17 3.99 -10.33
CA ASP A 166 -16.43 4.43 -11.51
C ASP A 166 -16.64 3.47 -12.69
N MET A 167 -16.35 2.17 -12.50
CA MET A 167 -16.51 1.13 -13.53
C MET A 167 -17.96 1.01 -14.04
N GLU A 168 -18.96 1.11 -13.17
CA GLU A 168 -20.37 1.03 -13.60
C GLU A 168 -20.83 2.32 -14.30
N SER A 169 -20.24 3.47 -13.96
CA SER A 169 -20.55 4.74 -14.62
C SER A 169 -20.02 4.78 -16.06
N GLU A 170 -18.85 4.20 -16.32
CA GLU A 170 -18.27 4.11 -17.69
C GLU A 170 -19.10 3.26 -18.66
N LYS A 171 -19.89 2.31 -18.15
CA LYS A 171 -20.81 1.49 -18.97
C LYS A 171 -22.07 2.25 -19.39
N THR A 172 -22.32 3.41 -18.80
CA THR A 172 -23.52 4.21 -19.07
C THR A 172 -23.11 5.37 -19.96
N ASP A 173 -23.26 5.21 -21.28
CA ASP A 173 -23.12 6.32 -22.23
C ASP A 173 -24.03 7.48 -21.79
N ILE A 174 -23.44 8.64 -21.50
CA ILE A 174 -24.15 9.92 -21.34
C ILE A 174 -24.27 10.59 -22.70
#